data_AF-A0A9W6TJN4-F1
#
_entry.id   AF-A0A9W6TJN4-F1
#
_cell.length_a   1.000
_cell.length_b   1.000
_cell.length_c   1.000
_cell.angle_alpha   90.00
_cell.angle_beta   90.00
_cell.angle_gamma   90.00
#
_symmetry.space_group_name_H-M   'P 1'
#
loop_
_entity.id
_entity.type
_entity.pdbx_description
1 polymer ?
#
loop_
_entity_poly.entity_id
_entity_poly.type
_entity_poly.pdbx_seq_one_letter_code
_entity_poly.pdbx_strand_id
1 'polypeptide(L)'
;MSSGFSYPQPSFQLSIYNPAFYLSLDSSGYLTYDYEQTLHLSKGDYRMTYLSGVVPGTTSIGCALVLGASGSISAILSLSANNLTGTLQTGSQPNITSLGSLSGLTIGGNLSFSGSSRSISITGASSIDAREYRQSGTMYDLSLLEYISGVSFDSATANKFLLCDSSSNIGGLSSVTATTLTCTNLRQPRRSLTDLGINSTPTNEYFSITGSGLDFLDGSYTRMMTLTGSNTTPAQFQIQVHNGNRATTANASWIGNITNNDLRFGVNNSTLMILTGRRGLGTTMYRLRTVSGATESALGPITYSVAGIFGGYIACTAMAMTSDRRLKRNIEACPLEHIKRLYDNCDVVLYDWIESENRPGQEVGLIAQDLVSAHLTDLISVFYRDDIQEGEDPWLEPDKTQLNIDYSRIAPYNMKMIQHLLDRIEELEAKVSSLI
;
A
#
# COMPACT_ATOMS: atom_id res chain seq x y z
N MET A 1 -1.68 -25.47 -153.53
CA MET A 1 -3.00 -25.38 -152.85
C MET A 1 -2.90 -26.26 -151.61
N SER A 2 -3.10 -25.84 -150.37
CA SER A 2 -3.57 -24.58 -149.80
C SER A 2 -2.63 -24.17 -148.64
N SER A 3 -2.50 -22.86 -148.45
CA SER A 3 -1.80 -22.21 -147.35
C SER A 3 -2.66 -22.23 -146.08
N GLY A 4 -2.13 -22.73 -144.97
CA GLY A 4 -2.76 -22.61 -143.64
C GLY A 4 -1.72 -22.18 -142.62
N PHE A 5 -1.89 -20.98 -142.05
CA PHE A 5 -0.98 -20.34 -141.12
C PHE A 5 -0.67 -21.21 -139.88
N SER A 6 0.61 -21.35 -139.52
CA SER A 6 1.03 -21.89 -138.22
C SER A 6 1.07 -20.73 -137.22
N TYR A 7 0.15 -20.75 -136.24
CA TYR A 7 0.18 -19.80 -135.12
C TYR A 7 1.32 -20.20 -134.15
N PRO A 8 2.08 -19.24 -133.58
CA PRO A 8 3.04 -19.55 -132.53
C PRO A 8 2.31 -20.12 -131.30
N GLN A 9 2.89 -21.15 -130.68
CA GLN A 9 2.37 -21.72 -129.44
C GLN A 9 2.33 -20.63 -128.35
N PRO A 10 1.22 -20.47 -127.60
CA PRO A 10 1.19 -19.52 -126.50
C PRO A 10 2.10 -20.01 -125.37
N SER A 11 3.25 -19.36 -125.20
CA SER A 11 4.12 -19.58 -124.04
C SER A 11 3.57 -18.82 -122.83
N PHE A 12 2.81 -19.50 -121.97
CA PHE A 12 2.44 -18.95 -120.67
C PHE A 12 3.61 -19.12 -119.69
N GLN A 13 4.58 -18.19 -119.71
CA GLN A 13 5.41 -17.95 -118.54
C GLN A 13 4.60 -17.15 -117.52
N LEU A 14 3.82 -17.85 -116.69
CA LEU A 14 3.26 -17.29 -115.47
C LEU A 14 3.63 -18.18 -114.28
N SER A 15 4.50 -17.65 -113.42
CA SER A 15 5.15 -18.32 -112.29
C SER A 15 4.22 -18.71 -111.12
N ILE A 16 2.90 -18.63 -111.30
CA ILE A 16 1.91 -18.71 -110.22
C ILE A 16 0.60 -19.39 -110.63
N TYR A 17 0.55 -19.97 -111.83
CA TYR A 17 -0.53 -20.84 -112.30
C TYR A 17 0.14 -22.08 -112.89
N ASN A 18 0.01 -23.24 -112.25
CA ASN A 18 0.25 -24.53 -112.90
C ASN A 18 -1.13 -25.05 -113.32
N PRO A 19 -1.62 -24.69 -114.52
CA PRO A 19 -2.75 -25.37 -115.07
C PRO A 19 -2.28 -26.72 -115.56
N ALA A 20 -2.36 -27.76 -114.72
CA ALA A 20 -2.51 -29.11 -115.26
C ALA A 20 -3.93 -29.22 -115.89
N PHE A 21 -4.20 -28.39 -116.90
CA PHE A 21 -5.28 -28.62 -117.86
C PHE A 21 -4.76 -29.70 -118.79
N TYR A 22 -5.24 -30.92 -118.63
CA TYR A 22 -5.00 -31.95 -119.63
C TYR A 22 -5.85 -31.58 -120.84
N LEU A 23 -5.22 -30.96 -121.85
CA LEU A 23 -5.81 -30.83 -123.17
C LEU A 23 -5.79 -32.21 -123.82
N SER A 24 -6.89 -32.95 -123.71
CA SER A 24 -7.12 -34.14 -124.51
C SER A 24 -7.92 -33.78 -125.77
N LEU A 25 -7.54 -34.33 -126.91
CA LEU A 25 -8.39 -34.35 -128.09
C LEU A 25 -9.55 -35.31 -127.82
N ASP A 26 -10.77 -34.84 -127.96
CA ASP A 26 -11.90 -35.76 -128.06
C ASP A 26 -11.82 -36.56 -129.37
N SER A 27 -12.63 -37.61 -129.49
CA SER A 27 -12.67 -38.49 -130.66
C SER A 27 -13.03 -37.79 -131.98
N SER A 28 -13.39 -36.50 -131.94
CA SER A 28 -13.75 -35.66 -133.09
C SER A 28 -12.66 -34.65 -133.44
N GLY A 29 -11.53 -34.64 -132.73
CA GLY A 29 -10.39 -33.77 -132.99
C GLY A 29 -10.54 -32.35 -132.42
N TYR A 30 -11.49 -32.13 -131.50
CA TYR A 30 -11.63 -30.86 -130.78
C TYR A 30 -10.97 -30.94 -129.40
N LEU A 31 -10.40 -29.82 -128.95
CA LEU A 31 -9.85 -29.69 -127.60
C LEU A 31 -11.01 -29.71 -126.58
N THR A 32 -11.03 -30.68 -125.68
CA THR A 32 -11.92 -30.69 -124.51
C THR A 32 -11.14 -30.28 -123.26
N TYR A 33 -11.82 -29.58 -122.34
CA TYR A 33 -11.25 -29.00 -121.13
C TYR A 33 -11.89 -29.64 -119.91
N ASP A 34 -11.07 -30.33 -119.09
CA ASP A 34 -11.48 -30.81 -117.77
C ASP A 34 -10.73 -30.04 -116.66
N TYR A 35 -11.46 -29.70 -115.60
CA TYR A 35 -11.01 -28.82 -114.52
C TYR A 35 -10.54 -29.66 -113.31
N GLU A 36 -9.25 -29.59 -112.93
CA GLU A 36 -8.80 -30.11 -111.62
C GLU A 36 -8.74 -29.00 -110.56
N GLN A 37 -9.32 -29.26 -109.38
CA GLN A 37 -9.64 -28.28 -108.32
C GLN A 37 -8.65 -28.25 -107.14
N THR A 38 -7.33 -28.17 -107.33
CA THR A 38 -6.42 -28.01 -106.17
C THR A 38 -5.34 -26.94 -106.36
N LEU A 39 -5.46 -25.86 -105.58
CA LEU A 39 -4.52 -24.74 -105.54
C LEU A 39 -3.48 -24.96 -104.43
N HIS A 40 -2.22 -25.18 -104.81
CA HIS A 40 -1.10 -25.30 -103.87
C HIS A 40 -0.44 -23.93 -103.65
N LEU A 41 -0.58 -23.36 -102.44
CA LEU A 41 0.05 -22.09 -102.05
C LEU A 41 1.29 -22.36 -101.21
N SER A 42 2.39 -21.66 -101.51
CA SER A 42 3.63 -21.75 -100.71
C SER A 42 3.52 -20.96 -99.41
N LYS A 43 4.35 -21.28 -98.40
CA LYS A 43 4.31 -20.68 -97.05
C LYS A 43 4.43 -19.14 -97.00
N GLY A 44 4.90 -18.50 -98.07
CA GLY A 44 5.05 -17.04 -98.18
C GLY A 44 4.18 -16.38 -99.25
N ASP A 45 3.15 -17.08 -99.76
CA ASP A 45 2.33 -16.59 -100.85
C ASP A 45 1.37 -15.48 -100.40
N TYR A 46 1.44 -14.31 -101.05
CA TYR A 46 0.59 -13.14 -100.75
C TYR A 46 -0.92 -13.41 -100.89
N ARG A 47 -1.29 -14.46 -101.63
CA ARG A 47 -2.68 -14.87 -101.85
C ARG A 47 -3.31 -15.54 -100.63
N MET A 48 -2.51 -15.95 -99.63
CA MET A 48 -3.05 -16.37 -98.32
C MET A 48 -3.87 -15.26 -97.65
N THR A 49 -3.58 -13.99 -97.93
CA THR A 49 -4.31 -12.81 -97.43
C THR A 49 -5.70 -12.65 -98.07
N TYR A 50 -5.94 -13.29 -99.22
CA TYR A 50 -7.14 -13.10 -100.05
C TYR A 50 -7.96 -14.39 -100.22
N LEU A 51 -7.80 -15.38 -99.33
CA LEU A 51 -8.68 -16.54 -99.29
C LEU A 51 -10.10 -16.11 -98.84
N SER A 52 -10.89 -15.66 -99.80
CA SER A 52 -12.32 -15.39 -99.66
C SER A 52 -13.08 -16.72 -99.66
N GLY A 53 -13.96 -16.94 -98.67
CA GLY A 53 -14.77 -18.15 -98.55
C GLY A 53 -14.28 -19.18 -97.53
N VAL A 54 -13.20 -18.90 -96.78
CA VAL A 54 -12.90 -19.67 -95.56
C VAL A 54 -13.89 -19.23 -94.49
N VAL A 55 -14.86 -20.09 -94.16
CA VAL A 55 -15.82 -19.81 -93.08
C VAL A 55 -15.05 -19.78 -91.75
N PRO A 56 -14.99 -18.64 -91.04
CA PRO A 56 -14.41 -18.60 -89.71
C PRO A 56 -15.29 -19.44 -88.77
N GLY A 57 -14.74 -20.51 -88.18
CA GLY A 57 -15.44 -21.21 -87.10
C GLY A 57 -15.45 -22.73 -87.08
N THR A 58 -14.68 -23.45 -87.91
CA THR A 58 -14.46 -24.89 -87.69
C THR A 58 -13.00 -25.26 -87.92
N THR A 59 -12.32 -25.70 -86.85
CA THR A 59 -10.98 -26.28 -86.95
C THR A 59 -11.10 -27.80 -87.03
N SER A 60 -10.46 -28.41 -88.03
CA SER A 60 -10.15 -29.84 -88.06
C SER A 60 -8.64 -30.00 -88.07
N ILE A 61 -8.15 -31.13 -87.56
CA ILE A 61 -6.72 -31.45 -87.45
C ILE A 61 -6.05 -31.26 -88.82
N GLY A 62 -4.98 -30.45 -88.87
CA GLY A 62 -4.15 -30.26 -90.06
C GLY A 62 -4.42 -29.01 -90.90
N CYS A 63 -5.43 -28.20 -90.58
CA CYS A 63 -5.64 -26.89 -91.24
C CYS A 63 -4.80 -25.78 -90.61
N ALA A 64 -4.42 -24.78 -91.41
CA ALA A 64 -3.76 -23.56 -90.91
C ALA A 64 -4.75 -22.68 -90.10
N LEU A 65 -4.31 -22.17 -88.95
CA LEU A 65 -5.04 -21.14 -88.20
C LEU A 65 -4.73 -19.77 -88.82
N VAL A 66 -5.71 -19.14 -89.46
CA VAL A 66 -5.58 -17.81 -90.05
C VAL A 66 -6.13 -16.78 -89.06
N LEU A 67 -5.29 -15.83 -88.66
CA LEU A 67 -5.69 -14.73 -87.77
C LEU A 67 -6.51 -13.70 -88.55
N GLY A 68 -7.46 -13.05 -87.87
CA GLY A 68 -8.15 -11.88 -88.45
C GLY A 68 -7.22 -10.67 -88.59
N ALA A 69 -7.69 -9.60 -89.25
CA ALA A 69 -6.92 -8.35 -89.41
C ALA A 69 -6.49 -7.71 -88.07
N SER A 70 -7.18 -8.02 -86.97
CA SER A 70 -6.85 -7.61 -85.60
C SER A 70 -5.83 -8.51 -84.89
N GLY A 71 -5.34 -9.57 -85.55
CA GLY A 71 -4.49 -10.60 -84.94
C GLY A 71 -5.21 -11.49 -83.92
N SER A 72 -6.53 -11.38 -83.79
CA SER A 72 -7.33 -12.13 -82.81
C SER A 72 -7.73 -13.51 -83.31
N ILE A 73 -7.91 -14.45 -82.37
CA ILE A 73 -8.54 -15.74 -82.61
C ILE A 73 -9.88 -15.76 -81.89
N SER A 74 -10.98 -16.01 -82.60
CA SER A 74 -12.35 -16.07 -82.06
C SER A 74 -12.98 -17.44 -82.31
N ALA A 75 -14.07 -17.75 -81.59
CA ALA A 75 -14.87 -18.99 -81.74
C ALA A 75 -14.15 -20.32 -81.43
N ILE A 76 -13.06 -20.31 -80.65
CA ILE A 76 -12.49 -21.54 -80.09
C ILE A 76 -13.38 -22.03 -78.94
N LEU A 77 -13.93 -23.24 -79.06
CA LEU A 77 -14.71 -23.88 -77.99
C LEU A 77 -13.82 -24.37 -76.84
N SER A 78 -12.65 -24.92 -77.14
CA SER A 78 -11.67 -25.40 -76.17
C SER A 78 -10.25 -25.24 -76.72
N LEU A 79 -9.36 -24.66 -75.91
CA LEU A 79 -7.94 -24.53 -76.23
C LEU A 79 -7.16 -25.45 -75.28
N SER A 80 -6.56 -26.52 -75.82
CA SER A 80 -5.56 -27.30 -75.11
C SER A 80 -4.18 -26.78 -75.49
N ALA A 81 -3.44 -26.27 -74.51
CA ALA A 81 -2.08 -25.78 -74.69
C ALA A 81 -1.22 -26.22 -73.51
N ASN A 82 0.02 -26.64 -73.77
CA ASN A 82 0.97 -26.98 -72.70
C ASN A 82 1.37 -25.75 -71.89
N ASN A 83 1.55 -24.62 -72.57
CA ASN A 83 1.85 -23.31 -71.97
C ASN A 83 0.93 -22.26 -72.61
N LEU A 84 0.32 -21.41 -71.79
CA LEU A 84 -0.41 -20.23 -72.24
C LEU A 84 0.24 -19.00 -71.62
N THR A 85 0.82 -18.14 -72.44
CA THR A 85 1.42 -16.86 -72.01
C THR A 85 0.55 -15.72 -72.49
N GLY A 86 0.21 -14.78 -71.60
CA GLY A 86 -0.62 -13.62 -71.93
C GLY A 86 -1.52 -13.22 -70.77
N THR A 87 -2.44 -12.28 -71.02
CA THR A 87 -3.44 -11.85 -70.04
C THR A 87 -4.78 -12.54 -70.30
N LEU A 88 -5.39 -13.08 -69.25
CA LEU A 88 -6.77 -13.57 -69.30
C LEU A 88 -7.71 -12.39 -69.03
N GLN A 89 -8.25 -11.78 -70.08
CA GLN A 89 -8.99 -10.50 -70.00
C GLN A 89 -10.46 -10.63 -69.55
N THR A 90 -10.97 -11.85 -69.38
CA THR A 90 -12.35 -12.06 -68.89
C THR A 90 -12.42 -11.65 -67.42
N GLY A 91 -13.42 -10.84 -67.02
CA GLY A 91 -13.63 -10.38 -65.64
C GLY A 91 -13.66 -11.52 -64.61
N SER A 92 -14.86 -11.98 -64.21
CA SER A 92 -14.95 -13.12 -63.28
C SER A 92 -14.39 -14.40 -63.94
N GLN A 93 -13.46 -15.07 -63.26
CA GLN A 93 -12.84 -16.33 -63.69
C GLN A 93 -13.29 -17.50 -62.78
N PRO A 94 -14.58 -17.89 -62.79
CA PRO A 94 -15.17 -18.77 -61.78
C PRO A 94 -14.64 -20.21 -61.80
N ASN A 95 -13.99 -20.63 -62.89
CA ASN A 95 -13.57 -22.01 -63.11
C ASN A 95 -12.08 -22.27 -62.86
N ILE A 96 -11.34 -21.31 -62.28
CA ILE A 96 -9.96 -21.55 -61.84
C ILE A 96 -9.99 -22.31 -60.51
N THR A 97 -9.61 -23.59 -60.53
CA THR A 97 -9.64 -24.47 -59.35
C THR A 97 -8.27 -24.70 -58.71
N SER A 98 -7.18 -24.30 -59.38
CA SER A 98 -5.83 -24.34 -58.83
C SER A 98 -4.94 -23.27 -59.47
N LEU A 99 -3.99 -22.76 -58.69
CA LEU A 99 -2.94 -21.84 -59.12
C LEU A 99 -1.61 -22.31 -58.52
N GLY A 100 -0.50 -21.94 -59.16
CA GLY A 100 0.84 -22.10 -58.61
C GLY A 100 1.17 -21.02 -57.56
N SER A 101 2.47 -20.77 -57.36
CA SER A 101 2.93 -19.64 -56.54
C SER A 101 2.72 -18.31 -57.27
N LEU A 102 2.07 -17.36 -56.61
CA LEU A 102 1.91 -15.98 -57.11
C LEU A 102 2.95 -15.08 -56.44
N SER A 103 3.72 -14.35 -57.23
CA SER A 103 4.65 -13.33 -56.73
C SER A 103 3.94 -12.05 -56.25
N GLY A 104 2.69 -11.85 -56.68
CA GLY A 104 1.83 -10.76 -56.25
C GLY A 104 0.36 -11.12 -56.45
N LEU A 105 -0.48 -10.70 -55.51
CA LEU A 105 -1.93 -10.93 -55.52
C LEU A 105 -2.63 -9.72 -54.90
N THR A 106 -3.51 -9.08 -55.66
CA THR A 106 -4.40 -8.01 -55.16
C THR A 106 -5.81 -8.56 -55.07
N ILE A 107 -6.45 -8.47 -53.90
CA ILE A 107 -7.82 -8.94 -53.66
C ILE A 107 -8.67 -7.73 -53.28
N GLY A 108 -9.73 -7.45 -54.05
CA GLY A 108 -10.65 -6.33 -53.78
C GLY A 108 -11.70 -6.62 -52.70
N GLY A 109 -11.80 -7.86 -52.22
CA GLY A 109 -12.74 -8.32 -51.20
C GLY A 109 -12.07 -9.25 -50.19
N ASN A 110 -12.80 -10.27 -49.71
CA ASN A 110 -12.32 -11.15 -48.64
C ASN A 110 -11.45 -12.30 -49.17
N LEU A 111 -10.34 -12.57 -48.48
CA LEU A 111 -9.56 -13.80 -48.66
C LEU A 111 -10.13 -14.92 -47.77
N SER A 112 -10.48 -16.07 -48.36
CA SER A 112 -10.94 -17.27 -47.63
C SER A 112 -10.29 -18.54 -48.18
N PHE A 113 -9.82 -19.43 -47.29
CA PHE A 113 -9.14 -20.70 -47.62
C PHE A 113 -9.98 -21.96 -47.25
N SER A 114 -10.58 -22.71 -48.16
CA SER A 114 -11.19 -23.99 -47.73
C SER A 114 -10.12 -24.97 -47.18
N GLY A 115 -10.22 -25.41 -45.91
CA GLY A 115 -9.29 -26.41 -45.33
C GLY A 115 -8.80 -26.14 -43.90
N SER A 116 -8.17 -27.16 -43.29
CA SER A 116 -7.80 -27.18 -41.85
C SER A 116 -6.49 -26.48 -41.48
N SER A 117 -5.61 -26.19 -42.45
CA SER A 117 -4.34 -25.49 -42.20
C SER A 117 -4.30 -24.20 -43.02
N ARG A 118 -4.42 -23.07 -42.33
CA ARG A 118 -4.44 -21.73 -42.93
C ARG A 118 -3.41 -20.86 -42.22
N SER A 119 -2.29 -20.57 -42.87
CA SER A 119 -1.31 -19.60 -42.35
C SER A 119 -1.16 -18.46 -43.35
N ILE A 120 -1.43 -17.23 -42.92
CA ILE A 120 -1.00 -16.02 -43.63
C ILE A 120 0.26 -15.53 -42.92
N SER A 121 1.41 -15.63 -43.59
CA SER A 121 2.67 -15.02 -43.12
C SER A 121 2.86 -13.70 -43.84
N ILE A 122 2.78 -12.58 -43.13
CA ILE A 122 3.02 -11.24 -43.67
C ILE A 122 4.41 -10.82 -43.22
N THR A 123 5.37 -10.78 -44.14
CA THR A 123 6.77 -10.40 -43.87
C THR A 123 7.10 -9.09 -44.59
N GLY A 124 7.73 -8.14 -43.91
CA GLY A 124 8.18 -6.88 -44.50
C GLY A 124 7.09 -5.82 -44.73
N ALA A 125 5.87 -6.02 -44.23
CA ALA A 125 4.84 -4.99 -44.23
C ALA A 125 5.13 -3.93 -43.16
N SER A 126 5.03 -2.65 -43.51
CA SER A 126 5.17 -1.53 -42.58
C SER A 126 3.89 -1.24 -41.78
N SER A 127 2.74 -1.77 -42.21
CA SER A 127 1.46 -1.65 -41.53
C SER A 127 0.55 -2.83 -41.86
N ILE A 128 -0.18 -3.34 -40.87
CA ILE A 128 -1.25 -4.32 -41.02
C ILE A 128 -2.49 -3.71 -40.35
N ASP A 129 -3.47 -3.27 -41.14
CA ASP A 129 -4.75 -2.76 -40.64
C ASP A 129 -5.73 -3.93 -40.41
N ALA A 130 -5.67 -4.51 -39.21
CA ALA A 130 -6.61 -5.55 -38.79
C ALA A 130 -7.70 -4.92 -37.91
N ARG A 131 -8.84 -4.56 -38.52
CA ARG A 131 -9.95 -3.90 -37.82
C ARG A 131 -10.77 -4.86 -36.94
N GLU A 132 -10.80 -6.14 -37.30
CA GLU A 132 -11.57 -7.18 -36.60
C GLU A 132 -10.83 -8.52 -36.65
N TYR A 133 -10.85 -9.26 -35.54
CA TYR A 133 -10.49 -10.67 -35.52
C TYR A 133 -11.75 -11.50 -35.30
N ARG A 134 -11.97 -12.53 -36.12
CA ARG A 134 -13.13 -13.42 -35.97
C ARG A 134 -12.67 -14.83 -35.63
N GLN A 135 -13.08 -15.34 -34.48
CA GLN A 135 -12.83 -16.72 -34.07
C GLN A 135 -14.15 -17.39 -33.72
N SER A 136 -14.42 -18.56 -34.32
CA SER A 136 -15.62 -19.37 -34.06
C SER A 136 -16.94 -18.62 -34.17
N GLY A 137 -17.04 -17.67 -35.11
CA GLY A 137 -18.26 -16.89 -35.36
C GLY A 137 -18.38 -15.61 -34.54
N THR A 138 -17.60 -15.46 -33.47
CA THR A 138 -17.54 -14.25 -32.66
C THR A 138 -16.60 -13.23 -33.31
N MET A 139 -17.06 -11.98 -33.37
CA MET A 139 -16.29 -10.83 -33.86
C MET A 139 -15.64 -10.12 -32.67
N TYR A 140 -14.33 -9.94 -32.72
CA TYR A 140 -13.55 -9.15 -31.79
C TYR A 140 -13.15 -7.86 -32.51
N ASP A 141 -13.68 -6.74 -32.05
CA ASP A 141 -13.32 -5.41 -32.55
C ASP A 141 -11.87 -5.09 -32.13
N LEU A 142 -10.99 -4.97 -33.13
CA LEU A 142 -9.59 -4.61 -32.94
C LEU A 142 -9.35 -3.13 -33.29
N SER A 143 -10.39 -2.34 -33.58
CA SER A 143 -10.26 -0.89 -33.79
C SER A 143 -9.73 -0.15 -32.55
N LEU A 144 -9.96 -0.70 -31.34
CA LEU A 144 -9.32 -0.18 -30.11
C LEU A 144 -7.82 -0.50 -30.01
N LEU A 145 -7.34 -1.41 -30.87
CA LEU A 145 -5.92 -1.75 -31.04
C LEU A 145 -5.20 -0.80 -32.03
N GLU A 146 -5.90 0.17 -32.64
CA GLU A 146 -5.42 1.18 -33.62
C GLU A 146 -4.27 2.08 -33.09
N TYR A 147 -3.87 1.92 -31.82
CA TYR A 147 -2.72 2.60 -31.20
C TYR A 147 -1.58 1.64 -30.82
N ILE A 148 -1.33 0.59 -31.61
CA ILE A 148 -0.08 -0.19 -31.53
C ILE A 148 0.69 -0.03 -32.85
N SER A 149 1.18 1.19 -33.08
CA SER A 149 2.31 1.43 -33.98
C SER A 149 3.39 2.16 -33.18
N GLY A 150 4.61 1.63 -33.16
CA GLY A 150 5.71 2.18 -32.35
C GLY A 150 5.63 1.89 -30.85
N VAL A 151 5.68 0.61 -30.44
CA VAL A 151 5.89 0.27 -29.02
C VAL A 151 7.34 0.58 -28.63
N SER A 152 7.62 1.82 -28.24
CA SER A 152 8.61 2.08 -27.19
C SER A 152 7.85 2.21 -25.87
N PHE A 153 8.31 1.51 -24.84
CA PHE A 153 7.77 1.62 -23.48
C PHE A 153 7.65 3.09 -23.08
N ASP A 154 6.41 3.59 -22.90
CA ASP A 154 6.04 4.46 -21.78
C ASP A 154 4.58 4.95 -21.89
N SER A 155 3.85 4.71 -20.80
CA SER A 155 2.52 5.20 -20.40
C SER A 155 1.25 4.49 -20.93
N ALA A 156 0.39 4.10 -19.98
CA ALA A 156 -0.92 3.49 -20.19
C ALA A 156 -2.05 4.54 -20.07
N THR A 157 -3.08 4.46 -20.91
CA THR A 157 -4.34 5.21 -20.82
C THR A 157 -5.55 4.28 -20.90
N ALA A 158 -6.72 4.75 -20.42
CA ALA A 158 -7.88 3.92 -20.08
C ALA A 158 -8.48 3.11 -21.25
N ASN A 159 -9.07 1.94 -20.92
CA ASN A 159 -9.69 0.94 -21.81
C ASN A 159 -8.75 0.03 -22.62
N LYS A 160 -7.56 -0.30 -22.10
CA LYS A 160 -6.64 -1.29 -22.68
C LYS A 160 -6.11 -2.31 -21.68
N PHE A 161 -5.87 -3.51 -22.22
CA PHE A 161 -5.15 -4.64 -21.63
C PHE A 161 -3.81 -4.18 -21.00
N LEU A 162 -3.56 -4.54 -19.73
CA LEU A 162 -2.25 -4.36 -19.10
C LEU A 162 -1.31 -5.46 -19.60
N LEU A 163 -0.33 -5.08 -20.41
CA LEU A 163 0.73 -5.98 -20.88
C LEU A 163 1.88 -5.94 -19.88
N CYS A 164 2.26 -7.10 -19.37
CA CYS A 164 3.49 -7.23 -18.59
C CYS A 164 4.70 -7.48 -19.50
N ASP A 165 5.90 -7.18 -19.01
CA ASP A 165 7.15 -7.60 -19.68
C ASP A 165 7.34 -9.14 -19.62
N SER A 166 8.44 -9.64 -20.21
CA SER A 166 8.76 -11.08 -20.19
C SER A 166 8.95 -11.67 -18.78
N SER A 167 9.11 -10.82 -17.78
CA SER A 167 9.23 -11.16 -16.35
C SER A 167 7.95 -10.86 -15.58
N SER A 168 6.83 -10.62 -16.26
CA SER A 168 5.53 -10.26 -15.69
C SER A 168 5.51 -8.93 -14.92
N ASN A 169 6.47 -8.02 -15.14
CA ASN A 169 6.48 -6.71 -14.52
C ASN A 169 5.65 -5.68 -15.31
N ILE A 170 5.17 -4.67 -14.60
CA ILE A 170 4.52 -3.49 -15.16
C ILE A 170 5.33 -2.26 -14.71
N GLY A 171 6.03 -1.60 -15.64
CA GLY A 171 6.87 -0.42 -15.40
C GLY A 171 6.29 0.86 -15.98
N GLY A 172 6.80 2.03 -15.55
CA GLY A 172 6.47 3.33 -16.15
C GLY A 172 5.08 3.89 -15.80
N LEU A 173 4.35 3.29 -14.86
CA LEU A 173 3.09 3.86 -14.36
C LEU A 173 3.37 5.07 -13.46
N SER A 174 2.86 6.23 -13.83
CA SER A 174 2.95 7.46 -13.03
C SER A 174 2.00 7.43 -11.82
N SER A 175 0.83 6.78 -11.96
CA SER A 175 -0.10 6.54 -10.86
C SER A 175 -0.94 5.27 -11.10
N VAL A 176 -1.37 4.64 -10.02
CA VAL A 176 -2.35 3.52 -10.02
C VAL A 176 -3.54 3.95 -9.19
N THR A 177 -4.64 4.34 -9.85
CA THR A 177 -5.91 4.66 -9.18
C THR A 177 -6.75 3.39 -9.08
N ALA A 178 -6.95 2.88 -7.87
CA ALA A 178 -7.74 1.68 -7.62
C ALA A 178 -8.60 1.86 -6.37
N THR A 179 -9.81 1.27 -6.35
CA THR A 179 -10.64 1.21 -5.14
C THR A 179 -9.96 0.37 -4.05
N THR A 180 -9.29 -0.72 -4.46
CA THR A 180 -8.46 -1.57 -3.60
C THR A 180 -7.24 -2.04 -4.40
N LEU A 181 -6.04 -1.93 -3.83
CA LEU A 181 -4.80 -2.50 -4.38
C LEU A 181 -4.26 -3.57 -3.40
N THR A 182 -4.39 -4.85 -3.76
CA THR A 182 -3.86 -5.96 -2.97
C THR A 182 -2.52 -6.40 -3.57
N CYS A 183 -1.43 -6.34 -2.81
CA CYS A 183 -0.11 -6.81 -3.23
C CYS A 183 0.59 -7.57 -2.10
N THR A 184 1.42 -8.56 -2.45
CA THR A 184 2.21 -9.32 -1.46
C THR A 184 3.33 -8.47 -0.86
N ASN A 185 3.91 -7.55 -1.65
CA ASN A 185 4.95 -6.61 -1.22
C ASN A 185 4.83 -5.28 -1.99
N LEU A 186 4.64 -4.16 -1.29
CA LEU A 186 4.76 -2.80 -1.86
C LEU A 186 6.15 -2.24 -1.53
N ARG A 187 7.10 -2.31 -2.47
CA ARG A 187 8.50 -1.93 -2.25
C ARG A 187 8.84 -0.64 -2.97
N GLN A 188 9.16 0.42 -2.22
CA GLN A 188 9.69 1.67 -2.78
C GLN A 188 11.24 1.65 -2.82
N PRO A 189 11.89 1.96 -3.96
CA PRO A 189 13.34 2.04 -4.03
C PRO A 189 13.86 3.30 -3.32
N ARG A 190 14.47 3.12 -2.14
CA ARG A 190 15.42 4.02 -1.42
C ARG A 190 15.32 5.53 -1.73
N ARG A 191 14.16 6.16 -1.50
CA ARG A 191 14.01 7.62 -1.35
C ARG A 191 13.23 7.93 -0.06
N SER A 192 13.24 9.18 0.38
CA SER A 192 12.54 9.65 1.59
C SER A 192 11.09 9.14 1.65
N LEU A 193 10.62 8.81 2.86
CA LEU A 193 9.32 8.23 3.21
C LEU A 193 8.08 9.11 2.88
N THR A 194 8.16 9.99 1.89
CA THR A 194 7.04 10.85 1.45
C THR A 194 6.03 10.13 0.56
N ASP A 195 6.38 8.97 -0.01
CA ASP A 195 5.64 8.40 -1.14
C ASP A 195 4.73 7.20 -0.78
N LEU A 196 4.62 6.77 0.48
CA LEU A 196 3.70 5.69 0.92
C LEU A 196 2.25 6.16 1.11
N GLY A 197 1.78 7.13 0.32
CA GLY A 197 0.37 7.55 0.35
C GLY A 197 -0.09 8.02 1.73
N ILE A 198 0.79 8.70 2.45
CA ILE A 198 0.48 9.28 3.74
C ILE A 198 -0.02 10.71 3.52
N ASN A 199 -1.35 10.87 3.49
CA ASN A 199 -2.10 12.12 3.40
C ASN A 199 -1.70 13.08 2.25
N SER A 200 -2.14 12.76 1.02
CA SER A 200 -1.85 13.55 -0.19
C SER A 200 -2.51 14.93 -0.26
N THR A 201 -3.15 15.42 0.81
CA THR A 201 -3.61 16.82 0.94
C THR A 201 -3.50 17.26 2.41
N PRO A 202 -2.33 17.77 2.85
CA PRO A 202 -2.15 18.18 4.24
C PRO A 202 -2.74 19.57 4.46
N THR A 203 -3.65 19.70 5.41
CA THR A 203 -3.74 20.95 6.19
C THR A 203 -3.16 20.77 7.59
N ASN A 204 -3.08 19.55 8.14
CA ASN A 204 -2.81 19.37 9.58
C ASN A 204 -1.80 18.26 9.99
N GLU A 205 -1.60 17.17 9.23
CA GLU A 205 -0.82 15.99 9.71
C GLU A 205 -0.04 15.25 8.61
N TYR A 206 1.13 14.71 8.98
CA TYR A 206 2.05 13.93 8.13
C TYR A 206 1.84 12.41 8.16
N PHE A 207 1.07 11.84 9.09
CA PHE A 207 0.71 10.42 9.16
C PHE A 207 -0.57 10.20 9.94
N SER A 208 -1.58 9.61 9.29
CA SER A 208 -2.88 9.32 9.89
C SER A 208 -3.23 7.85 9.65
N ILE A 209 -3.51 7.14 10.74
CA ILE A 209 -4.12 5.80 10.70
C ILE A 209 -5.53 5.98 11.26
N THR A 210 -6.56 5.62 10.48
CA THR A 210 -7.95 5.60 10.94
C THR A 210 -8.46 4.17 10.84
N GLY A 211 -8.82 3.57 11.99
CA GLY A 211 -9.50 2.29 12.02
C GLY A 211 -10.97 2.45 11.65
N SER A 212 -11.51 1.54 10.84
CA SER A 212 -12.93 1.53 10.45
C SER A 212 -13.56 0.18 10.72
N GLY A 213 -14.76 0.16 11.29
CA GLY A 213 -15.62 -1.02 11.31
C GLY A 213 -15.43 -1.97 12.50
N LEU A 214 -15.96 -3.19 12.34
CA LEU A 214 -15.97 -4.25 13.35
C LEU A 214 -14.69 -5.12 13.33
N ASP A 215 -13.76 -4.84 12.43
CA ASP A 215 -12.54 -5.62 12.25
C ASP A 215 -11.43 -5.14 13.19
N PHE A 216 -10.59 -6.08 13.65
CA PHE A 216 -9.44 -5.81 14.53
C PHE A 216 -9.78 -5.20 15.91
N LEU A 217 -10.95 -5.49 16.46
CA LEU A 217 -11.41 -5.01 17.77
C LEU A 217 -10.82 -5.75 18.98
N ASP A 218 -10.40 -5.00 20.00
CA ASP A 218 -10.10 -5.46 21.35
C ASP A 218 -11.12 -4.89 22.33
N GLY A 219 -12.24 -5.60 22.51
CA GLY A 219 -13.41 -5.01 23.17
C GLY A 219 -13.89 -3.75 22.43
N SER A 220 -13.85 -2.61 23.10
CA SER A 220 -14.25 -1.30 22.54
C SER A 220 -13.11 -0.53 21.85
N TYR A 221 -11.91 -1.10 21.75
CA TYR A 221 -10.74 -0.47 21.12
C TYR A 221 -10.47 -1.03 19.73
N THR A 222 -10.16 -0.17 18.77
CA THR A 222 -9.60 -0.61 17.47
C THR A 222 -8.09 -0.69 17.55
N ARG A 223 -7.51 -1.80 17.10
CA ARG A 223 -6.05 -1.97 16.97
C ARG A 223 -5.53 -1.19 15.77
N MET A 224 -4.91 -0.05 16.02
CA MET A 224 -4.43 0.88 14.98
C MET A 224 -3.08 0.46 14.43
N MET A 225 -2.20 -0.05 15.30
CA MET A 225 -0.85 -0.47 14.94
C MET A 225 -0.48 -1.71 15.75
N THR A 226 0.10 -2.71 15.10
CA THR A 226 0.65 -3.91 15.76
C THR A 226 2.09 -4.13 15.30
N LEU A 227 3.00 -4.25 16.27
CA LEU A 227 4.40 -4.60 16.07
C LEU A 227 4.67 -5.93 16.77
N THR A 228 5.09 -6.92 16.00
CA THR A 228 5.23 -8.30 16.46
C THR A 228 6.69 -8.73 16.35
N GLY A 229 7.24 -9.32 17.41
CA GLY A 229 8.57 -9.93 17.38
C GLY A 229 8.65 -11.10 16.38
N SER A 230 9.86 -11.52 16.01
CA SER A 230 10.07 -12.60 15.03
C SER A 230 10.10 -14.02 15.64
N ASN A 231 9.72 -14.18 16.91
CA ASN A 231 9.75 -15.46 17.61
C ASN A 231 8.47 -16.28 17.34
N THR A 232 8.48 -17.57 17.66
CA THR A 232 7.33 -18.48 17.51
C THR A 232 6.13 -18.08 18.37
N THR A 233 6.39 -17.52 19.57
CA THR A 233 5.39 -16.86 20.43
C THR A 233 5.84 -15.43 20.71
N PRO A 234 5.54 -14.50 19.80
CA PRO A 234 6.18 -13.19 19.81
C PRO A 234 5.56 -12.24 20.85
N ALA A 235 6.41 -11.42 21.48
CA ALA A 235 5.95 -10.23 22.16
C ALA A 235 5.26 -9.29 21.14
N GLN A 236 4.17 -8.67 21.56
CA GLN A 236 3.37 -7.80 20.70
C GLN A 236 3.13 -6.46 21.36
N PHE A 237 3.61 -5.41 20.70
CA PHE A 237 3.31 -4.03 21.03
C PHE A 237 2.16 -3.54 20.16
N GLN A 238 1.21 -2.81 20.74
CA GLN A 238 0.14 -2.17 19.97
C GLN A 238 -0.14 -0.74 20.40
N ILE A 239 -0.72 -0.01 19.46
CA ILE A 239 -1.41 1.25 19.69
C ILE A 239 -2.88 1.03 19.34
N GLN A 240 -3.76 1.35 20.27
CA GLN A 240 -5.19 1.15 20.14
C GLN A 240 -5.93 2.45 20.49
N VAL A 241 -7.09 2.66 19.85
CA VAL A 241 -7.94 3.84 20.08
C VAL A 241 -9.37 3.38 20.35
N HIS A 242 -10.00 3.92 21.38
CA HIS A 242 -11.38 3.59 21.73
C HIS A 242 -12.37 4.08 20.66
N ASN A 243 -13.34 3.24 20.27
CA ASN A 243 -14.33 3.53 19.22
C ASN A 243 -15.51 4.43 19.67
N GLY A 244 -15.38 5.01 20.86
CA GLY A 244 -16.43 5.82 21.48
C GLY A 244 -16.26 7.30 21.14
N ASN A 245 -17.26 8.11 21.51
CA ASN A 245 -17.25 9.55 21.27
C ASN A 245 -16.06 10.26 21.96
N ARG A 246 -15.39 11.17 21.25
CA ARG A 246 -14.27 11.99 21.76
C ARG A 246 -14.66 12.90 22.93
N ALA A 247 -15.94 13.21 23.10
CA ALA A 247 -16.44 14.04 24.20
C ALA A 247 -16.44 13.32 25.57
N THR A 248 -16.33 11.99 25.59
CA THR A 248 -16.37 11.20 26.83
C THR A 248 -14.95 10.98 27.36
N THR A 249 -14.66 11.49 28.56
CA THR A 249 -13.33 11.41 29.19
C THR A 249 -12.90 10.00 29.58
N ALA A 250 -13.82 9.03 29.61
CA ALA A 250 -13.52 7.61 29.82
C ALA A 250 -13.00 6.90 28.56
N ASN A 251 -13.20 7.46 27.36
CA ASN A 251 -12.72 6.88 26.12
C ASN A 251 -11.26 7.26 25.92
N ALA A 252 -10.36 6.28 26.03
CA ALA A 252 -8.92 6.52 26.01
C ALA A 252 -8.25 6.00 24.74
N SER A 253 -6.99 6.37 24.55
CA SER A 253 -6.06 5.66 23.68
C SER A 253 -5.13 4.82 24.54
N TRP A 254 -4.72 3.66 24.02
CA TRP A 254 -3.84 2.73 24.70
C TRP A 254 -2.57 2.52 23.90
N ILE A 255 -1.43 2.49 24.60
CA ILE A 255 -0.11 2.22 24.03
C ILE A 255 0.58 1.26 24.97
N GLY A 256 0.91 0.05 24.51
CA GLY A 256 1.52 -0.94 25.40
C GLY A 256 1.80 -2.29 24.75
N ASN A 257 2.22 -3.25 25.58
CA ASN A 257 2.32 -4.65 25.20
C ASN A 257 1.02 -5.38 25.48
N ILE A 258 0.55 -6.17 24.52
CA ILE A 258 -0.58 -7.10 24.72
C ILE A 258 -0.13 -8.32 25.51
N THR A 259 1.12 -8.75 25.32
CA THR A 259 1.72 -9.82 26.12
C THR A 259 2.01 -9.31 27.54
N ASN A 260 2.15 -10.21 28.51
CA ASN A 260 2.49 -9.90 29.92
C ASN A 260 3.95 -9.39 30.11
N ASN A 261 4.51 -8.74 29.09
CA ASN A 261 5.87 -8.26 29.03
C ASN A 261 5.89 -6.74 29.23
N ASP A 262 6.99 -6.23 29.79
CA ASP A 262 7.13 -4.81 30.11
C ASP A 262 7.07 -3.91 28.86
N LEU A 263 6.34 -2.80 28.95
CA LEU A 263 6.53 -1.65 28.07
C LEU A 263 7.76 -0.86 28.56
N ARG A 264 8.83 -0.83 27.77
CA ARG A 264 10.08 -0.16 28.15
C ARG A 264 10.23 1.16 27.41
N PHE A 265 10.32 2.25 28.17
CA PHE A 265 10.80 3.55 27.68
C PHE A 265 12.28 3.70 28.04
N GLY A 266 13.09 4.21 27.11
CA GLY A 266 14.54 4.27 27.31
C GLY A 266 15.24 5.24 26.37
N VAL A 267 16.46 5.63 26.76
CA VAL A 267 17.39 6.44 25.97
C VAL A 267 18.81 5.90 26.13
N ASN A 268 19.63 6.00 25.09
CA ASN A 268 21.04 5.58 25.13
C ASN A 268 21.27 4.16 25.69
N ASN A 269 20.48 3.18 25.20
CA ASN A 269 20.52 1.78 25.65
C ASN A 269 20.27 1.58 27.17
N SER A 270 19.60 2.53 27.82
CA SER A 270 19.17 2.48 29.21
C SER A 270 17.65 2.66 29.30
N THR A 271 17.02 2.18 30.37
CA THR A 271 15.59 2.36 30.65
C THR A 271 15.27 3.73 31.29
N LEU A 272 16.12 4.72 31.06
CA LEU A 272 15.90 6.08 31.54
C LEU A 272 14.87 6.79 30.67
N MET A 273 13.85 7.39 31.30
CA MET A 273 12.88 8.26 30.64
C MET A 273 12.79 9.57 31.44
N ILE A 274 13.10 10.69 30.79
CA ILE A 274 12.91 12.03 31.39
C ILE A 274 11.55 12.56 30.94
N LEU A 275 10.72 12.92 31.91
CA LEU A 275 9.38 13.43 31.71
C LEU A 275 9.28 14.85 32.27
N THR A 276 9.38 15.85 31.40
CA THR A 276 9.34 17.27 31.79
C THR A 276 7.90 17.81 31.82
N GLY A 277 7.60 18.76 32.70
CA GLY A 277 6.32 19.48 32.77
C GLY A 277 5.31 18.94 33.79
N ARG A 278 4.05 19.43 33.73
CA ARG A 278 2.96 19.01 34.62
C ARG A 278 2.53 17.58 34.28
N ARG A 279 2.73 16.66 35.22
CA ARG A 279 2.33 15.25 35.09
C ARG A 279 1.11 14.98 35.94
N GLY A 280 -0.05 14.80 35.29
CA GLY A 280 -1.23 14.22 35.94
C GLY A 280 -1.10 12.71 35.91
N LEU A 281 -0.56 12.12 36.96
CA LEU A 281 -0.73 10.69 37.24
C LEU A 281 -2.03 10.60 38.05
N GLY A 282 -2.96 9.71 37.67
CA GLY A 282 -4.28 9.60 38.31
C GLY A 282 -4.20 9.48 39.84
N THR A 283 -5.34 9.66 40.51
CA THR A 283 -5.50 9.80 41.97
C THR A 283 -4.89 8.70 42.85
N THR A 284 -4.34 7.64 42.27
CA THR A 284 -3.72 6.53 42.99
C THR A 284 -2.33 6.20 42.42
N MET A 285 -1.29 6.70 43.07
CA MET A 285 0.07 6.17 42.92
C MET A 285 0.16 4.85 43.72
N TYR A 286 -0.07 3.70 43.08
CA TYR A 286 -0.09 2.40 43.80
C TYR A 286 1.27 2.00 44.39
N ARG A 287 2.40 2.51 43.85
CA ARG A 287 3.73 2.39 44.47
C ARG A 287 4.79 3.26 43.78
N LEU A 288 5.58 4.02 44.54
CA LEU A 288 6.92 4.44 44.09
C LEU A 288 7.87 3.26 44.38
N ARG A 289 7.84 2.24 43.50
CA ARG A 289 8.63 1.01 43.67
C ARG A 289 9.91 1.11 42.85
N THR A 290 11.06 1.25 43.50
CA THR A 290 12.35 0.87 42.92
C THR A 290 12.38 -0.66 42.88
N VAL A 291 12.13 -1.26 41.71
CA VAL A 291 12.23 -2.72 41.51
C VAL A 291 13.69 -3.14 41.29
N SER A 292 14.53 -2.85 42.27
CA SER A 292 15.78 -3.58 42.55
C SER A 292 16.26 -3.09 43.91
N GLY A 293 16.44 -3.99 44.88
CA GLY A 293 16.74 -3.69 46.29
C GLY A 293 18.10 -3.04 46.58
N ALA A 294 18.45 -1.96 45.88
CA ALA A 294 19.56 -1.09 46.20
C ALA A 294 19.20 0.33 45.75
N THR A 295 18.63 1.10 46.68
CA THR A 295 18.96 2.52 46.72
C THR A 295 20.23 2.64 47.57
N GLU A 296 21.29 1.97 47.14
CA GLU A 296 22.61 2.50 47.41
C GLU A 296 22.73 3.69 46.45
N SER A 297 22.47 4.89 46.97
CA SER A 297 23.32 5.94 46.49
C SER A 297 24.72 5.56 46.90
N ALA A 298 25.52 5.10 45.94
CA ALA A 298 26.93 4.86 46.16
C ALA A 298 27.67 6.16 46.59
N LEU A 299 27.01 7.33 46.57
CA LEU A 299 27.63 8.64 46.72
C LEU A 299 26.87 9.67 47.59
N GLY A 300 25.79 9.33 48.32
CA GLY A 300 25.16 10.26 49.28
C GLY A 300 23.63 10.20 49.47
N PRO A 301 23.07 10.90 50.48
CA PRO A 301 21.64 10.83 50.80
C PRO A 301 20.74 11.33 49.66
N ILE A 302 19.61 10.67 49.42
CA ILE A 302 18.55 11.17 48.54
C ILE A 302 17.67 12.13 49.33
N THR A 303 17.57 13.39 48.85
CA THR A 303 16.75 14.42 49.48
C THR A 303 15.40 14.56 48.80
N TYR A 304 14.32 14.41 49.56
CA TYR A 304 12.96 14.76 49.14
C TYR A 304 12.43 15.88 50.04
N SER A 305 11.90 16.95 49.45
CA SER A 305 11.25 18.05 50.19
C SER A 305 9.74 17.92 50.09
N VAL A 306 9.15 17.09 50.95
CA VAL A 306 7.70 16.82 50.99
C VAL A 306 7.18 16.87 52.43
N ALA A 307 5.92 17.29 52.60
CA ALA A 307 5.16 17.05 53.83
C ALA A 307 4.35 15.75 53.65
N GLY A 308 4.38 14.87 54.65
CA GLY A 308 3.70 13.57 54.59
C GLY A 308 2.96 13.24 55.89
N ILE A 309 1.77 12.65 55.76
CA ILE A 309 0.99 12.08 56.85
C ILE A 309 1.01 10.57 56.68
N PHE A 310 1.38 9.85 57.74
CA PHE A 310 1.44 8.40 57.75
C PHE A 310 0.31 7.87 58.64
N GLY A 311 -0.70 7.23 58.04
CA GLY A 311 -1.81 6.60 58.79
C GLY A 311 -1.44 5.29 59.50
N GLY A 312 -0.14 5.02 59.65
CA GLY A 312 0.41 3.80 60.23
C GLY A 312 1.87 3.98 60.62
N TYR A 313 2.53 2.89 61.02
CA TYR A 313 3.89 2.95 61.56
C TYR A 313 4.94 3.39 60.54
N ILE A 314 5.88 4.23 61.00
CA ILE A 314 7.13 4.54 60.29
C ILE A 314 8.20 3.57 60.81
N ALA A 315 8.59 2.59 60.00
CA ALA A 315 9.71 1.70 60.31
C ALA A 315 11.01 2.26 59.73
N CYS A 316 11.96 2.65 60.59
CA CYS A 316 13.27 3.17 60.18
C CYS A 316 14.36 2.81 61.19
N THR A 317 15.63 2.81 60.76
CA THR A 317 16.78 2.57 61.65
C THR A 317 17.07 3.80 62.52
N ALA A 318 16.89 5.00 61.98
CA ALA A 318 17.06 6.25 62.72
C ALA A 318 16.23 7.37 62.08
N MET A 319 15.62 8.21 62.92
CA MET A 319 15.08 9.52 62.53
C MET A 319 16.04 10.58 63.05
N ALA A 320 16.50 11.48 62.18
CA ALA A 320 17.35 12.60 62.54
C ALA A 320 16.63 13.91 62.23
N MET A 321 16.61 14.83 63.19
CA MET A 321 16.03 16.16 63.04
C MET A 321 17.13 17.21 62.91
N THR A 322 16.97 18.15 61.98
CA THR A 322 17.92 19.26 61.80
C THR A 322 17.87 20.20 63.00
N SER A 323 18.99 20.38 63.70
CA SER A 323 19.07 21.23 64.90
C SER A 323 20.33 22.12 64.96
N ASP A 324 21.05 22.26 63.84
CA ASP A 324 22.32 23.00 63.77
C ASP A 324 22.18 24.46 64.24
N ARG A 325 23.07 24.89 65.16
CA ARG A 325 23.08 26.24 65.74
C ARG A 325 23.14 27.35 64.69
N ARG A 326 23.80 27.11 63.55
CA ARG A 326 23.97 28.10 62.46
C ARG A 326 22.66 28.42 61.74
N LEU A 327 21.65 27.55 61.87
CA LEU A 327 20.33 27.73 61.28
C LEU A 327 19.33 28.42 62.22
N LYS A 328 19.77 28.83 63.43
CA LYS A 328 18.93 29.42 64.48
C LYS A 328 19.37 30.84 64.82
N ARG A 329 18.43 31.68 65.26
CA ARG A 329 18.65 33.06 65.75
C ARG A 329 17.85 33.25 67.04
N ASN A 330 18.19 34.26 67.85
CA ASN A 330 17.51 34.57 69.12
C ASN A 330 17.42 33.37 70.07
N ILE A 331 18.56 32.71 70.33
CA ILE A 331 18.62 31.53 71.21
C ILE A 331 18.66 32.01 72.66
N GLU A 332 17.57 31.78 73.39
CA GLU A 332 17.40 32.11 74.80
C GLU A 332 17.04 30.86 75.61
N ALA A 333 17.32 30.88 76.92
CA ALA A 333 16.93 29.78 77.80
C ALA A 333 15.41 29.80 78.02
N CYS A 334 14.76 28.66 77.88
CA CYS A 334 13.33 28.56 78.14
C CYS A 334 13.02 28.81 79.63
N PRO A 335 12.09 29.73 79.97
CA PRO A 335 11.67 29.97 81.35
C PRO A 335 11.08 28.71 81.99
N LEU A 336 11.45 28.42 83.24
CA LEU A 336 10.95 27.23 83.95
C LEU A 336 9.42 27.24 84.08
N GLU A 337 8.81 28.40 84.32
CA GLU A 337 7.35 28.57 84.40
C GLU A 337 6.64 28.15 83.12
N HIS A 338 7.28 28.30 81.96
CA HIS A 338 6.72 27.83 80.69
C HIS A 338 6.71 26.30 80.63
N ILE A 339 7.80 25.66 81.05
CA ILE A 339 7.94 24.19 81.08
C ILE A 339 6.99 23.55 82.10
N LYS A 340 6.85 24.17 83.28
CA LYS A 340 5.99 23.68 84.36
C LYS A 340 4.52 23.55 83.97
N ARG A 341 4.03 24.40 83.06
CA ARG A 341 2.64 24.35 82.58
C ARG A 341 2.24 22.97 82.06
N LEU A 342 3.18 22.24 81.44
CA LEU A 342 2.94 20.89 80.93
C LEU A 342 2.66 19.90 82.06
N TYR A 343 3.34 20.04 83.19
CA TYR A 343 3.22 19.11 84.33
C TYR A 343 2.11 19.52 85.29
N ASP A 344 1.83 20.81 85.39
CA ASP A 344 0.85 21.35 86.34
C ASP A 344 -0.58 21.34 85.77
N ASN A 345 -0.75 21.40 84.43
CA ASN A 345 -2.07 21.58 83.79
C ASN A 345 -2.42 20.53 82.72
N CYS A 346 -1.55 19.55 82.44
CA CYS A 346 -1.87 18.51 81.46
C CYS A 346 -1.66 17.13 82.09
N ASP A 347 -2.63 16.23 81.86
CA ASP A 347 -2.59 14.86 82.36
C ASP A 347 -2.27 13.87 81.25
N VAL A 348 -1.53 12.81 81.60
CA VAL A 348 -1.35 11.64 80.72
C VAL A 348 -2.63 10.80 80.80
N VAL A 349 -3.27 10.60 79.66
CA VAL A 349 -4.55 9.91 79.56
C VAL A 349 -4.43 8.61 78.76
N LEU A 350 -5.38 7.71 79.00
CA LEU A 350 -5.65 6.54 78.17
C LEU A 350 -6.91 6.81 77.36
N TYR A 351 -6.89 6.52 76.07
CA TYR A 351 -8.02 6.77 75.18
C TYR A 351 -8.17 5.69 74.10
N ASP A 352 -9.39 5.56 73.59
CA ASP A 352 -9.74 4.73 72.43
C ASP A 352 -10.09 5.65 71.25
N TRP A 353 -9.72 5.25 70.03
CA TRP A 353 -10.08 6.02 68.84
C TRP A 353 -11.55 5.79 68.47
N ILE A 354 -12.26 6.85 68.09
CA ILE A 354 -13.66 6.73 67.63
C ILE A 354 -13.76 5.79 66.42
N GLU A 355 -12.78 5.84 65.52
CA GLU A 355 -12.73 5.01 64.30
C GLU A 355 -12.23 3.56 64.54
N SER A 356 -11.85 3.19 65.77
CA SER A 356 -11.24 1.88 66.06
C SER A 356 -12.21 0.77 66.45
N GLU A 357 -13.45 0.76 65.92
CA GLU A 357 -14.47 -0.28 66.22
C GLU A 357 -13.96 -1.74 66.10
N ASN A 358 -12.83 -1.98 65.42
CA ASN A 358 -12.22 -3.30 65.23
C ASN A 358 -10.75 -3.43 65.68
N ARG A 359 -10.20 -2.51 66.49
CA ARG A 359 -8.83 -2.64 67.05
C ARG A 359 -8.86 -2.57 68.58
N PRO A 360 -8.73 -3.71 69.28
CA PRO A 360 -8.69 -3.70 70.75
C PRO A 360 -7.35 -3.15 71.25
N GLY A 361 -7.40 -2.09 72.08
CA GLY A 361 -6.26 -1.55 72.80
C GLY A 361 -6.40 -0.06 73.07
N GLN A 362 -6.26 0.34 74.34
CA GLN A 362 -6.17 1.76 74.71
C GLN A 362 -4.79 2.30 74.34
N GLU A 363 -4.77 3.47 73.74
CA GLU A 363 -3.56 4.23 73.49
C GLU A 363 -3.26 5.14 74.68
N VAL A 364 -1.97 5.45 74.91
CA VAL A 364 -1.53 6.39 75.95
C VAL A 364 -1.03 7.67 75.29
N GLY A 365 -1.43 8.83 75.82
CA GLY A 365 -0.99 10.10 75.27
C GLY A 365 -1.48 11.31 76.04
N LEU A 366 -1.40 12.46 75.39
CA LEU A 366 -1.92 13.75 75.84
C LEU A 366 -3.06 14.19 74.92
N ILE A 367 -3.92 15.09 75.42
CA ILE A 367 -4.96 15.73 74.61
C ILE A 367 -4.44 17.08 74.10
N ALA A 368 -4.65 17.34 72.80
CA ALA A 368 -4.10 18.53 72.16
C ALA A 368 -4.76 19.83 72.67
N GLN A 369 -6.05 19.78 72.98
CA GLN A 369 -6.84 20.89 73.51
C GLN A 369 -6.35 21.32 74.91
N ASP A 370 -5.91 20.38 75.75
CA ASP A 370 -5.35 20.66 77.07
C ASP A 370 -4.03 21.44 76.96
N LEU A 371 -3.19 21.08 75.99
CA LEU A 371 -1.95 21.81 75.70
C LEU A 371 -2.22 23.24 75.21
N VAL A 372 -3.25 23.44 74.38
CA VAL A 372 -3.66 24.79 73.96
C VAL A 372 -4.15 25.60 75.16
N SER A 373 -4.98 25.01 76.02
CA SER A 373 -5.49 25.63 77.24
C SER A 373 -4.37 26.00 78.23
N ALA A 374 -3.33 25.16 78.32
CA ALA A 374 -2.11 25.42 79.09
C ALA A 374 -1.18 26.45 78.44
N HIS A 375 -1.56 27.04 77.29
CA HIS A 375 -0.76 28.00 76.52
C HIS A 375 0.59 27.41 76.03
N LEU A 376 0.56 26.15 75.60
CA LEU A 376 1.68 25.37 75.05
C LEU A 376 1.49 25.10 73.54
N THR A 377 1.17 26.16 72.79
CA THR A 377 0.90 26.07 71.35
C THR A 377 2.14 25.70 70.53
N ASP A 378 3.34 25.83 71.10
CA ASP A 378 4.60 25.40 70.49
C ASP A 378 4.76 23.86 70.42
N LEU A 379 3.94 23.11 71.17
CA LEU A 379 3.84 21.66 71.10
C LEU A 379 2.73 21.18 70.15
N ILE A 380 1.97 22.10 69.55
CA ILE A 380 0.83 21.81 68.69
C ILE A 380 1.14 22.16 67.24
N SER A 381 0.60 21.34 66.35
CA SER A 381 0.57 21.56 64.91
C SER A 381 -0.89 21.49 64.44
N VAL A 382 -1.25 22.39 63.54
CA VAL A 382 -2.62 22.55 63.06
C VAL A 382 -2.70 22.06 61.62
N PHE A 383 -3.69 21.23 61.33
CA PHE A 383 -3.91 20.67 60.00
C PHE A 383 -5.38 20.79 59.60
N TYR A 384 -5.61 20.95 58.31
CA TYR A 384 -6.96 20.94 57.74
C TYR A 384 -7.41 19.50 57.47
N ARG A 385 -8.62 19.13 57.91
CA ARG A 385 -9.23 17.81 57.68
C ARG A 385 -10.73 17.97 57.42
N ASP A 386 -11.19 17.58 56.23
CA ASP A 386 -12.56 17.87 55.75
C ASP A 386 -13.69 17.16 56.51
N ASP A 387 -13.39 16.09 57.25
CA ASP A 387 -14.33 15.19 57.92
C ASP A 387 -14.53 15.50 59.42
N ILE A 388 -13.79 16.45 59.99
CA ILE A 388 -13.93 16.88 61.38
C ILE A 388 -14.96 18.02 61.47
N GLN A 389 -15.97 17.83 62.32
CA GLN A 389 -16.97 18.84 62.65
C GLN A 389 -16.53 19.69 63.86
N GLU A 390 -17.15 20.86 64.02
CA GLU A 390 -17.01 21.70 65.21
C GLU A 390 -17.39 20.93 66.49
N GLY A 391 -16.57 21.07 67.53
CA GLY A 391 -16.74 20.41 68.82
C GLY A 391 -17.54 21.23 69.85
N GLU A 392 -17.42 20.89 71.13
CA GLU A 392 -18.19 21.55 72.21
C GLU A 392 -17.64 22.94 72.55
N ASP A 393 -16.34 23.14 72.40
CA ASP A 393 -15.68 24.45 72.50
C ASP A 393 -15.14 24.87 71.11
N PRO A 394 -15.87 25.70 70.35
CA PRO A 394 -15.47 26.12 69.00
C PRO A 394 -14.12 26.84 68.93
N TRP A 395 -13.61 27.37 70.05
CA TRP A 395 -12.30 28.01 70.08
C TRP A 395 -11.15 26.98 70.10
N LEU A 396 -11.34 25.85 70.79
CA LEU A 396 -10.37 24.76 70.88
C LEU A 396 -10.59 23.69 69.79
N GLU A 397 -11.82 23.56 69.30
CA GLU A 397 -12.29 22.51 68.40
C GLU A 397 -13.01 23.09 67.15
N PRO A 398 -12.37 23.97 66.37
CA PRO A 398 -13.00 24.60 65.21
C PRO A 398 -13.22 23.60 64.05
N ASP A 399 -14.27 23.85 63.25
CA ASP A 399 -14.61 23.04 62.07
C ASP A 399 -13.41 22.83 61.14
N LYS A 400 -13.32 21.61 60.59
CA LYS A 400 -12.31 21.17 59.61
C LYS A 400 -10.85 21.32 60.05
N THR A 401 -10.60 21.44 61.35
CA THR A 401 -9.27 21.69 61.90
C THR A 401 -8.90 20.61 62.89
N GLN A 402 -7.81 19.89 62.61
CA GLN A 402 -7.22 18.90 63.50
C GLN A 402 -5.99 19.48 64.21
N LEU A 403 -5.95 19.32 65.53
CA LEU A 403 -4.77 19.60 66.35
C LEU A 403 -3.95 18.32 66.54
N ASN A 404 -2.64 18.41 66.29
CA ASN A 404 -1.69 17.32 66.41
C ASN A 404 -0.56 17.69 67.37
N ILE A 405 -0.17 16.76 68.24
CA ILE A 405 0.89 16.97 69.24
C ILE A 405 2.25 16.58 68.65
N ASP A 406 3.22 17.49 68.77
CA ASP A 406 4.62 17.21 68.44
C ASP A 406 5.34 16.60 69.66
N TYR A 407 5.16 15.29 69.84
CA TYR A 407 5.79 14.54 70.94
C TYR A 407 7.32 14.65 70.95
N SER A 408 7.97 14.94 69.81
CA SER A 408 9.43 15.11 69.77
C SER A 408 9.92 16.34 70.53
N ARG A 409 9.07 17.38 70.63
CA ARG A 409 9.35 18.60 71.40
C ARG A 409 9.10 18.46 72.89
N ILE A 410 8.41 17.40 73.33
CA ILE A 410 8.23 17.13 74.77
C ILE A 410 9.54 16.63 75.40
N ALA A 411 10.42 15.98 74.63
CA ALA A 411 11.73 15.54 75.12
C ALA A 411 12.59 16.68 75.73
N PRO A 412 12.77 17.85 75.08
CA PRO A 412 13.49 18.96 75.69
C PRO A 412 12.76 19.60 76.88
N TYR A 413 11.42 19.54 76.95
CA TYR A 413 10.67 19.94 78.15
C TYR A 413 11.03 19.04 79.34
N ASN A 414 11.00 17.72 79.13
CA ASN A 414 11.43 16.72 80.10
C ASN A 414 12.87 16.97 80.57
N MET A 415 13.80 17.23 79.65
CA MET A 415 15.18 17.53 80.00
C MET A 415 15.27 18.75 80.96
N LYS A 416 14.57 19.84 80.67
CA LYS A 416 14.62 21.05 81.50
C LYS A 416 13.98 20.85 82.86
N MET A 417 12.88 20.10 82.93
CA MET A 417 12.22 19.78 84.20
C MET A 417 13.10 18.85 85.06
N ILE A 418 13.76 17.86 84.45
CA ILE A 418 14.72 16.99 85.15
C ILE A 418 15.88 17.81 85.71
N GLN A 419 16.44 18.76 84.95
CA GLN A 419 17.47 19.67 85.46
C GLN A 419 16.99 20.43 86.70
N HIS A 420 15.77 20.99 86.65
CA HIS A 420 15.20 21.68 87.81
C HIS A 420 15.00 20.76 89.02
N LEU A 421 14.54 19.54 88.81
CA LEU A 421 14.35 18.57 89.88
C LEU A 421 15.69 18.16 90.52
N LEU A 422 16.75 17.98 89.72
CA LEU A 422 18.10 17.71 90.22
C LEU A 422 18.62 18.87 91.09
N ASP A 423 18.51 20.11 90.59
CA ASP A 423 18.91 21.31 91.35
C ASP A 423 18.15 21.40 92.68
N ARG A 424 16.85 21.06 92.67
CA ARG A 424 16.00 21.09 93.87
C ARG A 424 16.36 19.98 94.85
N ILE A 425 16.71 18.79 94.36
CA ILE A 425 17.18 17.68 95.20
C ILE A 425 18.48 18.09 95.90
N GLU A 426 19.46 18.64 95.18
CA GLU A 426 20.71 19.12 95.78
C GLU A 426 20.47 20.20 96.84
N GLU A 427 19.56 21.15 96.57
CA GLU A 427 19.19 22.18 97.55
C GLU A 427 18.54 21.59 98.80
N LEU A 428 17.67 20.59 98.64
CA LEU A 428 17.01 19.89 99.74
C LEU A 428 18.01 19.05 100.55
N GLU A 429 18.91 18.32 99.89
CA GLU A 429 19.98 17.55 100.53
C GLU A 429 20.91 18.44 101.34
N ALA A 430 21.26 19.63 100.81
CA ALA A 430 22.04 20.62 101.53
C ALA A 430 21.31 21.17 102.76
N LYS A 431 20.00 21.43 102.66
CA LYS A 431 19.19 21.87 103.80
C LYS A 431 19.07 20.79 104.86
N VAL A 432 18.82 19.54 104.47
CA VAL A 432 18.79 18.40 105.40
C VAL A 432 20.13 18.24 106.10
N SER A 433 21.24 18.35 105.36
CA SER A 433 22.60 18.29 105.93
C SER A 433 22.92 19.43 106.90
N SER A 434 22.22 20.57 106.79
CA SER A 434 22.35 21.69 107.74
C SER A 434 21.46 21.56 108.99
N LEU A 435 20.53 20.60 108.99
CA LEU A 435 19.61 20.31 110.10
C LEU A 435 20.08 19.13 110.98
N ILE A 436 21.13 18.42 110.53
CA ILE A 436 21.86 17.36 111.24
C ILE A 436 23.18 17.96 111.73
#